data_AF-W9Y8Z2-F1
#
_entry.id   AF-W9Y8Z2-F1
#
_cell.length_a   1.000
_cell.length_b   1.000
_cell.length_c   1.000
_cell.angle_alpha   90.00
_cell.angle_beta   90.00
_cell.angle_gamma   90.00
#
_symmetry.space_group_name_H-M   'P 1'
#
loop_
_entity.id
_entity.type
_entity.pdbx_description
1 polymer ?
#
loop_
_entity_poly.entity_id
_entity_poly.type
_entity_poly.pdbx_seq_one_letter_code
_entity_poly.pdbx_strand_id
1 'polypeptide(L)'
;MSSDSQPQPRNPKTPRKILLINGPNLNLLGHREPHLYGSTTLAQVVDKTVQRGNELGVTVVPFQSNHEGAIVDFLHEHFVGGISTATTIPTSTAIPTAIATSIPTSTAIPTSTSIPTPTSIPAATSIPTAIPTATSTTIPTDPTHPKSSTTNSTSTGDSTSTTNSPTTTNSPSTANSKPKIAVIINPAAYTHTSVAIRDALLGTNFPFVEVHISNVHAREPWRHHSYFSDKAVGVVVGLGVFGYQAALQFCVQKWDEEGEGGDGL
;
A
#
# COMPACT_ATOMS: atom_id res chain seq x y z
N MET A 1 -41.23 39.95 16.79
CA MET A 1 -40.86 38.60 17.28
C MET A 1 -40.34 37.83 16.09
N SER A 2 -39.06 38.02 15.75
CA SER A 2 -38.41 37.27 14.67
C SER A 2 -37.81 36.02 15.31
N SER A 3 -38.30 34.86 14.90
CA SER A 3 -37.84 33.56 15.36
C SER A 3 -36.45 33.27 14.79
N ASP A 4 -35.43 33.39 15.64
CA ASP A 4 -34.10 32.83 15.39
C ASP A 4 -34.23 31.30 15.28
N SER A 5 -34.14 30.80 14.05
CA SER A 5 -33.97 29.38 13.77
C SER A 5 -32.54 28.97 14.17
N GLN A 6 -32.41 28.39 15.36
CA GLN A 6 -31.18 27.78 15.85
C GLN A 6 -30.67 26.71 14.86
N PRO A 7 -29.36 26.68 14.53
CA PRO A 7 -28.80 25.62 13.70
C PRO A 7 -28.84 24.29 14.47
N GLN A 8 -29.52 23.30 13.89
CA GLN A 8 -29.59 21.94 14.44
C GLN A 8 -28.17 21.33 14.52
N PRO A 9 -27.83 20.58 15.59
CA PRO A 9 -26.51 19.99 15.76
C PRO A 9 -26.23 18.94 14.67
N ARG A 10 -25.10 19.08 13.96
CA ARG A 10 -24.64 18.08 12.98
C ARG A 10 -24.37 16.76 13.70
N ASN A 11 -25.05 15.69 13.27
CA ASN A 11 -24.80 14.33 13.73
C ASN A 11 -23.30 13.97 13.55
N PRO A 12 -22.60 13.39 14.53
CA PRO A 12 -21.18 13.06 14.38
C PRO A 12 -20.97 12.10 13.21
N LYS A 13 -20.11 12.48 12.25
CA LYS A 13 -19.72 11.62 11.13
C LYS A 13 -18.93 10.42 11.67
N THR A 14 -19.29 9.22 11.25
CA THR A 14 -18.54 7.99 11.55
C THR A 14 -17.07 8.16 11.13
N PRO A 15 -16.10 7.78 11.98
CA PRO A 15 -14.69 7.91 11.62
C PRO A 15 -14.36 7.04 10.40
N ARG A 16 -13.63 7.62 9.44
CA ARG A 16 -13.21 6.96 8.19
C ARG A 16 -11.70 6.80 8.18
N LYS A 17 -11.22 5.58 7.93
CA LYS A 17 -9.80 5.24 7.93
C LYS A 17 -9.43 4.50 6.64
N ILE A 18 -8.34 4.90 6.01
CA ILE A 18 -7.75 4.19 4.86
C ILE A 18 -6.39 3.65 5.25
N LEU A 19 -6.19 2.35 5.08
CA LEU A 19 -4.88 1.72 5.20
C LEU A 19 -4.14 1.86 3.88
N LEU A 20 -3.03 2.57 3.86
CA LEU A 20 -2.22 2.81 2.67
C LEU A 20 -1.00 1.88 2.69
N ILE A 21 -1.06 0.78 1.96
CA ILE A 21 -0.07 -0.31 2.02
C ILE A 21 0.81 -0.29 0.77
N ASN A 22 2.12 -0.35 0.98
CA ASN A 22 3.13 -0.39 -0.07
C ASN A 22 4.02 -1.63 0.08
N GLY A 23 4.05 -2.44 -0.97
CA GLY A 23 4.81 -3.69 -1.04
C GLY A 23 6.32 -3.50 -1.23
N PRO A 24 7.01 -4.56 -1.66
CA PRO A 24 8.45 -4.61 -1.69
C PRO A 24 9.05 -3.65 -2.72
N ASN A 25 10.26 -3.18 -2.42
CA ASN A 25 11.12 -2.29 -3.22
C ASN A 25 10.57 -0.87 -3.46
N LEU A 26 9.34 -0.56 -3.05
CA LEU A 26 8.80 0.80 -3.19
C LEU A 26 9.51 1.81 -2.29
N ASN A 27 10.16 1.37 -1.21
CA ASN A 27 11.05 2.20 -0.40
C ASN A 27 12.25 2.77 -1.19
N LEU A 28 12.57 2.21 -2.36
CA LEU A 28 13.64 2.67 -3.24
C LEU A 28 13.15 3.65 -4.33
N LEU A 29 11.85 3.99 -4.34
CA LEU A 29 11.27 4.94 -5.30
C LEU A 29 11.96 6.29 -5.20
N GLY A 30 12.27 6.91 -6.36
CA GLY A 30 12.97 8.19 -6.45
C GLY A 30 14.49 8.10 -6.26
N HIS A 31 15.04 6.94 -5.85
CA HIS A 31 16.48 6.75 -5.65
C HIS A 31 17.18 6.03 -6.82
N ARG A 32 16.44 5.30 -7.66
CA ARG A 32 16.98 4.62 -8.84
C ARG A 32 16.73 5.45 -10.10
N GLU A 33 17.80 5.75 -10.82
CA GLU A 33 17.79 6.42 -12.13
C GLU A 33 16.75 7.56 -12.20
N PRO A 34 16.96 8.68 -11.47
CA PRO A 34 15.97 9.76 -11.33
C PRO A 34 15.52 10.36 -12.66
N HIS A 35 16.36 10.23 -13.69
CA HIS A 35 16.09 10.68 -15.05
C HIS A 35 15.07 9.80 -15.81
N LEU A 36 14.82 8.56 -15.37
CA LEU A 36 13.86 7.62 -15.99
C LEU A 36 12.54 7.51 -15.23
N TYR A 37 12.57 7.56 -13.89
CA TYR A 37 11.40 7.30 -13.04
C TYR A 37 10.88 8.54 -12.28
N GLY A 38 11.52 9.69 -12.48
CA GLY A 38 11.28 10.91 -11.71
C GLY A 38 11.96 10.89 -10.35
N SER A 39 12.00 12.06 -9.69
CA SER A 39 12.63 12.24 -8.38
C SER A 39 11.67 12.09 -7.19
N THR A 40 10.41 11.72 -7.44
CA THR A 40 9.41 11.61 -6.37
C THR A 40 9.69 10.37 -5.53
N THR A 41 9.95 10.56 -4.23
CA THR A 41 10.19 9.44 -3.30
C THR A 41 8.89 8.87 -2.75
N LEU A 42 8.92 7.64 -2.23
CA LEU A 42 7.74 7.06 -1.59
C LEU A 42 7.25 7.91 -0.41
N ALA A 43 8.18 8.49 0.38
CA ALA A 43 7.82 9.39 1.47
C ALA A 43 6.99 10.58 0.97
N GLN A 44 7.39 11.22 -0.12
CA GLN A 44 6.62 12.31 -0.73
C GLN A 44 5.25 11.87 -1.25
N VAL A 45 5.13 10.65 -1.79
CA VAL A 45 3.84 10.10 -2.21
C VAL A 45 2.92 9.88 -1.00
N VAL A 46 3.45 9.29 0.06
CA VAL A 46 2.72 9.04 1.31
C VAL A 46 2.28 10.36 1.93
N ASP A 47 3.18 11.32 2.10
CA ASP A 47 2.88 12.63 2.69
C ASP A 47 1.76 13.34 1.94
N LYS A 48 1.82 13.38 0.60
CA LYS A 48 0.76 13.95 -0.24
C LYS A 48 -0.57 13.21 -0.08
N THR A 49 -0.54 11.89 0.07
CA THR A 49 -1.75 11.07 0.23
C THR A 49 -2.37 11.26 1.61
N VAL A 50 -1.56 11.35 2.65
CA VAL A 50 -1.99 11.65 4.02
C VAL A 50 -2.57 13.06 4.10
N GLN A 51 -1.87 14.06 3.53
CA GLN A 51 -2.36 15.43 3.46
C GLN A 51 -3.72 15.50 2.77
N ARG A 52 -3.85 14.88 1.60
CA ARG A 52 -5.13 14.83 0.88
C ARG A 52 -6.22 14.11 1.67
N GLY A 53 -5.88 13.02 2.37
CA GLY A 53 -6.82 12.31 3.23
C GLY A 53 -7.38 13.22 4.33
N ASN A 54 -6.51 13.98 4.98
CA ASN A 54 -6.92 14.95 6.01
C ASN A 54 -7.84 16.04 5.45
N GLU A 55 -7.56 16.57 4.25
CA GLU A 55 -8.44 17.53 3.55
C GLU A 55 -9.84 16.94 3.28
N LEU A 56 -9.92 15.64 3.02
CA LEU A 56 -11.17 14.91 2.76
C LEU A 56 -11.85 14.38 4.03
N GLY A 57 -11.28 14.65 5.22
CA GLY A 57 -11.80 14.15 6.49
C GLY A 57 -11.68 12.63 6.64
N VAL A 58 -10.58 12.05 6.16
CA VAL A 58 -10.25 10.62 6.26
C VAL A 58 -8.85 10.47 6.86
N THR A 59 -8.72 9.60 7.85
CA THR A 59 -7.40 9.26 8.40
C THR A 59 -6.71 8.24 7.51
N VAL A 60 -5.57 8.59 6.93
CA VAL A 60 -4.73 7.66 6.16
C VAL A 60 -3.64 7.09 7.06
N VAL A 61 -3.54 5.77 7.14
CA VAL A 61 -2.54 5.05 7.94
C VAL A 61 -1.55 4.39 6.97
N PRO A 62 -0.37 4.98 6.76
CA PRO A 62 0.62 4.44 5.82
C PRO A 62 1.40 3.28 6.42
N PHE A 63 1.69 2.30 5.57
CA PHE A 63 2.54 1.16 5.87
C PHE A 63 3.34 0.74 4.63
N GLN A 64 4.62 0.38 4.83
CA GLN A 64 5.46 -0.18 3.78
C GLN A 64 6.26 -1.34 4.34
N SER A 65 6.35 -2.44 3.60
CA SER A 65 7.24 -3.53 3.95
C SER A 65 7.76 -4.31 2.74
N ASN A 66 8.97 -4.82 2.86
CA ASN A 66 9.57 -5.79 1.94
C ASN A 66 9.26 -7.25 2.34
N HIS A 67 8.57 -7.45 3.45
CA HIS A 67 8.22 -8.77 3.99
C HIS A 67 6.73 -9.02 3.88
N GLU A 68 6.36 -10.09 3.17
CA GLU A 68 4.97 -10.50 2.95
C GLU A 68 4.19 -10.62 4.27
N GLY A 69 4.75 -11.35 5.25
CA GLY A 69 4.11 -11.55 6.56
C GLY A 69 3.83 -10.24 7.31
N ALA A 70 4.70 -9.24 7.20
CA ALA A 70 4.49 -7.95 7.87
C ALA A 70 3.28 -7.18 7.30
N ILE A 71 2.97 -7.35 6.01
CA ILE A 71 1.77 -6.77 5.39
C ILE A 71 0.52 -7.50 5.90
N VAL A 72 0.59 -8.83 6.01
CA VAL A 72 -0.48 -9.65 6.58
C VAL A 72 -0.75 -9.26 8.03
N ASP A 73 0.29 -9.17 8.85
CA ASP A 73 0.20 -8.78 10.25
C ASP A 73 -0.41 -7.38 10.41
N PHE A 74 0.01 -6.42 9.58
CA PHE A 74 -0.54 -5.07 9.57
C PHE A 74 -2.04 -5.04 9.24
N LEU A 75 -2.50 -5.85 8.29
CA LEU A 75 -3.93 -6.00 7.98
C LEU A 75 -4.70 -6.56 9.18
N HIS A 76 -4.18 -7.61 9.81
CA HIS A 76 -4.80 -8.26 10.96
C HIS A 76 -4.85 -7.36 12.20
N GLU A 77 -3.80 -6.57 12.46
CA GLU A 77 -3.77 -5.58 13.55
C GLU A 77 -4.93 -4.58 13.46
N HIS A 78 -5.33 -4.23 12.24
CA HIS A 78 -6.40 -3.28 11.99
C HIS A 78 -7.80 -3.90 11.95
N PHE A 79 -7.89 -5.23 12.03
CA PHE A 79 -9.16 -5.96 12.05
C PHE A 79 -9.77 -5.98 13.46
N VAL A 80 -10.77 -5.12 13.68
CA VAL A 80 -11.49 -4.97 14.96
C VAL A 80 -12.54 -6.08 15.18
N GLY A 81 -12.27 -7.30 14.70
CA GLY A 81 -13.20 -8.44 14.72
C GLY A 81 -12.85 -9.57 15.69
N GLY A 82 -11.85 -9.38 16.57
CA GLY A 82 -11.53 -10.35 17.63
C GLY A 82 -10.32 -11.25 17.37
N ILE A 83 -9.26 -10.73 16.74
CA ILE A 83 -7.96 -11.43 16.77
C ILE A 83 -7.26 -10.98 18.04
N SER A 84 -7.35 -11.77 19.11
CA SER A 84 -6.39 -11.66 20.21
C SER A 84 -5.04 -12.07 19.64
N THR A 85 -4.10 -11.12 19.53
CA THR A 85 -2.74 -11.31 19.01
C THR A 85 -1.88 -12.26 19.86
N ALA A 86 -2.48 -12.99 20.79
CA ALA A 86 -1.88 -14.05 21.58
C ALA A 86 -2.72 -15.33 21.49
N THR A 87 -2.73 -15.99 20.32
CA THR A 87 -2.98 -17.44 20.32
C THR A 87 -1.63 -18.13 20.53
N THR A 88 -1.22 -18.27 21.78
CA THR A 88 -0.21 -19.25 22.14
C THR A 88 -0.77 -20.61 21.74
N ILE A 89 -0.34 -21.14 20.60
CA ILE A 89 -0.56 -22.55 20.28
C ILE A 89 0.10 -23.32 21.43
N PRO A 90 -0.62 -24.17 22.18
CA PRO A 90 0.04 -25.01 23.16
C PRO A 90 1.02 -25.90 22.40
N THR A 91 2.32 -25.64 22.58
CA THR A 91 3.36 -26.56 22.13
C THR A 91 3.15 -27.87 22.88
N SER A 92 2.48 -28.82 22.23
CA SER A 92 2.36 -30.19 22.73
C SER A 92 3.74 -30.84 22.62
N THR A 93 4.59 -30.58 23.60
CA THR A 93 5.83 -31.32 23.81
C THR A 93 5.49 -32.61 24.53
N ALA A 94 4.94 -33.58 23.81
CA ALA A 94 4.88 -34.96 24.26
C ALA A 94 4.80 -35.89 23.03
N ILE A 95 5.97 -36.28 22.53
CA ILE A 95 6.09 -37.51 21.75
C ILE A 95 5.98 -38.66 22.77
N PRO A 96 4.94 -39.51 22.77
CA PRO A 96 4.99 -40.73 23.55
C PRO A 96 6.06 -41.65 22.93
N THR A 97 7.06 -42.00 23.74
CA THR A 97 8.06 -43.04 23.45
C THR A 97 7.36 -44.32 23.01
N ALA A 98 7.30 -44.55 21.70
CA ALA A 98 6.83 -45.81 21.15
C ALA A 98 7.87 -46.89 21.41
N ILE A 99 7.41 -47.95 22.07
CA ILE A 99 8.14 -49.17 22.40
C ILE A 99 8.72 -49.78 21.11
N ALA A 100 10.03 -50.01 21.12
CA ALA A 100 10.74 -50.73 20.07
C ALA A 100 10.15 -52.13 19.93
N THR A 101 9.48 -52.40 18.81
CA THR A 101 9.14 -53.75 18.40
C THR A 101 9.88 -54.02 17.09
N SER A 102 10.72 -55.05 17.12
CA SER A 102 11.68 -55.49 16.12
C SER A 102 11.15 -55.53 14.67
N ILE A 103 11.89 -54.92 13.75
CA ILE A 103 11.76 -55.10 12.30
C ILE A 103 12.53 -56.38 11.90
N PRO A 104 11.93 -57.35 11.18
CA PRO A 104 12.70 -58.45 10.60
C PRO A 104 13.44 -58.01 9.34
N THR A 105 14.74 -58.32 9.30
CA THR A 105 15.64 -58.19 8.15
C THR A 105 15.17 -59.06 6.99
N SER A 106 14.96 -58.49 5.80
CA SER A 106 14.80 -59.27 4.57
C SER A 106 15.44 -58.59 3.35
N THR A 107 16.50 -59.24 2.91
CA THR A 107 16.89 -59.52 1.52
C THR A 107 17.40 -58.38 0.64
N ALA A 108 18.66 -58.57 0.22
CA ALA A 108 19.41 -57.80 -0.76
C ALA A 108 18.69 -57.62 -2.12
N ILE A 109 18.89 -56.46 -2.74
CA ILE A 109 18.59 -56.18 -4.14
C ILE A 109 19.92 -55.89 -4.85
N PRO A 110 20.22 -56.53 -6.00
CA PRO A 110 21.53 -56.45 -6.63
C PRO A 110 21.83 -55.12 -7.32
N THR A 111 23.11 -54.76 -7.26
CA THR A 111 23.76 -53.64 -7.92
C THR A 111 23.90 -53.90 -9.42
N SER A 112 23.22 -53.14 -10.27
CA SER A 112 23.76 -52.65 -11.56
C SER A 112 22.75 -51.77 -12.30
N THR A 113 23.03 -50.48 -12.43
CA THR A 113 22.57 -49.73 -13.61
C THR A 113 23.67 -48.74 -13.95
N SER A 114 24.27 -48.95 -15.11
CA SER A 114 25.30 -48.12 -15.73
C SER A 114 24.80 -46.70 -15.95
N ILE A 115 25.61 -45.71 -15.56
CA ILE A 115 25.43 -44.29 -15.88
C ILE A 115 25.83 -44.08 -17.36
N PRO A 116 24.96 -43.58 -18.24
CA PRO A 116 25.39 -43.16 -19.57
C PRO A 116 26.16 -41.83 -19.50
N THR A 117 27.26 -41.77 -20.23
CA THR A 117 28.17 -40.62 -20.41
C THR A 117 27.43 -39.37 -20.93
N PRO A 118 27.72 -38.15 -20.44
CA PRO A 118 27.12 -36.93 -20.98
C PRO A 118 27.61 -36.70 -22.41
N THR A 119 26.67 -36.66 -23.35
CA THR A 119 26.91 -36.23 -24.73
C THR A 119 27.13 -34.72 -24.74
N SER A 120 28.17 -34.28 -25.46
CA SER A 120 28.60 -32.90 -25.62
C SER A 120 27.48 -31.95 -26.08
N ILE A 121 27.39 -30.80 -25.42
CA ILE A 121 26.54 -29.65 -25.80
C ILE A 121 27.09 -29.03 -27.11
N PRO A 122 26.28 -28.83 -28.17
CA PRO A 122 26.72 -28.09 -29.34
C PRO A 122 26.81 -26.59 -29.05
N ALA A 123 27.84 -25.95 -29.62
CA ALA A 123 28.21 -24.55 -29.43
C ALA A 123 27.09 -23.55 -29.81
N ALA A 124 26.99 -22.49 -29.02
CA ALA A 124 26.07 -21.36 -29.23
C ALA A 124 26.26 -20.74 -30.62
N THR A 125 25.16 -20.69 -31.38
CA THR A 125 25.10 -19.92 -32.64
C THR A 125 24.85 -18.45 -32.29
N SER A 126 25.61 -17.58 -32.95
CA SER A 126 25.79 -16.15 -32.72
C SER A 126 24.51 -15.30 -32.82
N ILE A 127 24.37 -14.34 -31.90
CA ILE A 127 23.38 -13.25 -31.95
C ILE A 127 23.95 -12.12 -32.83
N PRO A 128 23.26 -11.64 -33.87
CA PRO A 128 23.72 -10.46 -34.61
C PRO A 128 23.45 -9.17 -33.80
N THR A 129 24.54 -8.43 -33.55
CA THR A 129 24.53 -7.05 -33.04
C THR A 129 24.10 -6.10 -34.14
N ALA A 130 22.96 -5.43 -33.98
CA ALA A 130 22.62 -4.24 -34.74
C ALA A 130 21.98 -3.21 -33.81
N ILE A 131 22.78 -2.23 -33.38
CA ILE A 131 22.34 -1.00 -32.73
C ILE A 131 22.27 0.05 -33.83
N PRO A 132 21.11 0.65 -34.15
CA PRO A 132 21.08 1.86 -34.96
C PRO A 132 21.45 3.08 -34.11
N THR A 133 22.52 3.76 -34.51
CA THR A 133 22.98 5.06 -34.02
C THR A 133 21.92 6.14 -34.26
N ALA A 134 21.44 6.79 -33.21
CA ALA A 134 20.59 7.98 -33.32
C ALA A 134 21.46 9.23 -33.52
N THR A 135 21.24 9.90 -34.65
CA THR A 135 21.87 11.16 -35.06
C THR A 135 21.44 12.30 -34.14
N SER A 136 22.41 12.93 -33.48
CA SER A 136 22.21 14.15 -32.68
C SER A 136 22.02 15.34 -33.61
N THR A 137 20.86 16.00 -33.55
CA THR A 137 20.61 17.27 -34.23
C THR A 137 20.67 18.40 -33.19
N THR A 138 21.62 19.29 -33.40
CA THR A 138 21.86 20.53 -32.66
C THR A 138 20.75 21.56 -32.91
N ILE A 139 20.32 22.26 -31.86
CA ILE A 139 19.58 23.53 -31.95
C ILE A 139 20.31 24.56 -31.09
N PRO A 140 20.74 25.70 -31.63
CA PRO A 140 21.11 26.88 -30.85
C PRO A 140 20.10 28.01 -31.03
N THR A 141 19.73 28.70 -29.95
CA THR A 141 19.74 30.17 -29.83
C THR A 141 19.33 30.65 -28.43
N ASP A 142 20.19 31.53 -27.90
CA ASP A 142 20.15 32.42 -26.72
C ASP A 142 19.27 33.69 -27.01
N PRO A 143 19.30 34.81 -26.25
CA PRO A 143 19.13 35.14 -24.81
C PRO A 143 17.89 36.06 -24.55
N THR A 144 17.53 36.32 -23.28
CA THR A 144 17.50 37.67 -22.61
C THR A 144 16.63 37.76 -21.34
N HIS A 145 17.20 38.48 -20.35
CA HIS A 145 16.81 38.92 -18.98
C HIS A 145 15.57 39.86 -18.89
N PRO A 146 15.11 40.46 -17.73
CA PRO A 146 15.76 40.69 -16.41
C PRO A 146 14.90 40.56 -15.10
N LYS A 147 15.60 40.86 -13.99
CA LYS A 147 15.33 40.97 -12.53
C LYS A 147 14.13 41.81 -12.02
N SER A 148 13.68 41.52 -10.79
CA SER A 148 13.45 42.47 -9.66
C SER A 148 13.19 41.67 -8.35
N SER A 149 14.03 41.65 -7.31
CA SER A 149 14.21 42.63 -6.22
C SER A 149 13.03 42.82 -5.26
N THR A 150 13.30 42.70 -3.95
CA THR A 150 12.96 43.68 -2.88
C THR A 150 12.18 43.14 -1.65
N THR A 151 12.91 43.12 -0.52
CA THR A 151 12.60 43.50 0.89
C THR A 151 11.82 42.63 1.88
N ASN A 152 12.56 42.28 2.95
CA ASN A 152 12.31 42.43 4.40
C ASN A 152 10.96 42.98 4.89
N SER A 153 10.48 42.42 6.00
CA SER A 153 10.01 43.18 7.17
C SER A 153 9.93 42.29 8.42
N THR A 154 10.68 42.69 9.44
CA THR A 154 10.62 42.25 10.83
C THR A 154 9.46 42.96 11.54
N SER A 155 8.72 42.29 12.42
CA SER A 155 8.03 42.98 13.52
C SER A 155 7.94 42.12 14.78
N THR A 156 8.66 42.59 15.78
CA THR A 156 8.56 42.25 17.20
C THR A 156 7.24 42.77 17.77
N GLY A 157 6.61 42.00 18.66
CA GLY A 157 5.41 42.41 19.39
C GLY A 157 5.27 41.61 20.68
N ASP A 158 5.55 42.31 21.78
CA ASP A 158 5.56 41.87 23.17
C ASP A 158 4.14 41.90 23.78
N SER A 159 3.96 41.27 24.96
CA SER A 159 2.95 41.55 26.03
C SER A 159 2.10 40.37 26.52
N THR A 160 2.54 39.83 27.67
CA THR A 160 1.82 39.65 28.96
C THR A 160 0.42 39.00 29.03
N SER A 161 0.37 37.87 29.76
CA SER A 161 -0.49 37.54 30.92
C SER A 161 -1.95 37.98 30.91
N THR A 162 -2.90 37.04 31.05
CA THR A 162 -3.92 37.04 32.12
C THR A 162 -4.51 35.63 32.30
N THR A 163 -4.61 35.22 33.56
CA THR A 163 -5.37 34.11 34.15
C THR A 163 -6.84 34.04 33.67
N ASN A 164 -7.42 32.84 33.61
CA ASN A 164 -8.78 32.51 34.10
C ASN A 164 -9.15 31.03 33.75
N SER A 165 -9.15 30.18 34.77
CA SER A 165 -10.19 29.13 34.95
C SER A 165 -11.40 29.83 35.59
N PRO A 166 -12.68 29.43 35.39
CA PRO A 166 -13.14 28.05 35.54
C PRO A 166 -14.31 27.67 34.61
N THR A 167 -14.86 26.47 34.83
CA THR A 167 -16.24 26.02 34.53
C THR A 167 -16.29 24.79 33.64
N THR A 168 -16.54 23.66 34.33
CA THR A 168 -17.23 22.45 33.87
C THR A 168 -18.20 22.71 32.72
N THR A 169 -17.90 22.14 31.55
CA THR A 169 -18.88 21.99 30.48
C THR A 169 -18.90 20.53 30.05
N ASN A 170 -20.12 20.01 29.99
CA ASN A 170 -20.46 18.63 29.68
C ASN A 170 -19.79 18.20 28.36
N SER A 171 -18.95 17.15 28.43
CA SER A 171 -18.52 16.43 27.23
C SER A 171 -19.76 15.85 26.53
N PRO A 172 -20.02 16.18 25.26
CA PRO A 172 -21.07 15.50 24.50
C PRO A 172 -20.67 14.04 24.33
N SER A 173 -21.62 13.13 24.56
CA SER A 173 -21.43 11.70 24.33
C SER A 173 -21.11 11.45 22.86
N THR A 174 -19.86 11.12 22.55
CA THR A 174 -19.46 10.64 21.23
C THR A 174 -20.11 9.28 21.01
N ALA A 175 -21.12 9.23 20.13
CA ALA A 175 -21.70 7.97 19.67
C ALA A 175 -20.57 7.08 19.14
N ASN A 176 -20.42 5.89 19.74
CA ASN A 176 -19.32 4.96 19.50
C ASN A 176 -19.55 4.18 18.20
N SER A 177 -19.60 4.87 17.06
CA SER A 177 -19.78 4.23 15.75
C SER A 177 -18.48 3.55 15.31
N LYS A 178 -18.54 2.25 14.99
CA LYS A 178 -17.40 1.49 14.45
C LYS A 178 -16.79 2.23 13.24
N PRO A 179 -15.46 2.41 13.18
CA PRO A 179 -14.83 3.11 12.07
C PRO A 179 -15.04 2.37 10.75
N LYS A 180 -15.32 3.10 9.67
CA LYS A 180 -15.26 2.57 8.31
C LYS A 180 -13.79 2.43 7.90
N ILE A 181 -13.38 1.25 7.45
CA ILE A 181 -12.00 0.95 7.03
C ILE A 181 -12.01 0.47 5.58
N ALA A 182 -11.12 1.05 4.76
CA ALA A 182 -10.83 0.59 3.40
C ALA A 182 -9.30 0.52 3.21
N VAL A 183 -8.85 -0.15 2.16
CA VAL A 183 -7.42 -0.34 1.86
C VAL A 183 -7.09 0.23 0.48
N ILE A 184 -5.98 0.97 0.40
CA ILE A 184 -5.31 1.27 -0.87
C ILE A 184 -3.98 0.54 -0.83
N ILE A 185 -3.77 -0.38 -1.75
CA ILE A 185 -2.58 -1.23 -1.75
C ILE A 185 -1.86 -1.16 -3.08
N ASN A 186 -0.55 -0.95 -3.04
CA ASN A 186 0.36 -1.24 -4.13
C ASN A 186 1.22 -2.44 -3.72
N PRO A 187 0.84 -3.69 -4.06
CA PRO A 187 1.59 -4.88 -3.65
C PRO A 187 2.94 -5.02 -4.36
N ALA A 188 3.24 -4.18 -5.36
CA ALA A 188 4.45 -4.25 -6.17
C ALA A 188 4.67 -5.67 -6.74
N ALA A 189 5.83 -6.29 -6.48
CA ALA A 189 6.11 -7.63 -6.99
C ALA A 189 5.15 -8.70 -6.43
N TYR A 190 4.61 -8.50 -5.22
CA TYR A 190 3.68 -9.45 -4.61
C TYR A 190 2.35 -9.56 -5.34
N THR A 191 1.99 -8.58 -6.18
CA THR A 191 0.82 -8.66 -7.07
C THR A 191 0.77 -9.97 -7.83
N HIS A 192 1.92 -10.47 -8.27
CA HIS A 192 2.04 -11.62 -9.16
C HIS A 192 2.30 -12.94 -8.43
N THR A 193 2.44 -12.92 -7.09
CA THR A 193 2.90 -14.11 -6.34
C THR A 193 2.15 -14.36 -5.03
N SER A 194 1.62 -13.33 -4.38
CA SER A 194 1.16 -13.42 -2.99
C SER A 194 -0.32 -13.79 -2.89
N VAL A 195 -0.59 -15.08 -2.72
CA VAL A 195 -1.90 -15.57 -2.26
C VAL A 195 -2.10 -15.23 -0.78
N ALA A 196 -1.03 -15.14 0.02
CA ALA A 196 -1.14 -14.86 1.45
C ALA A 196 -1.72 -13.47 1.76
N ILE A 197 -1.23 -12.42 1.09
CA ILE A 197 -1.78 -11.06 1.28
C ILE A 197 -3.21 -10.98 0.72
N ARG A 198 -3.48 -11.66 -0.41
CA ARG A 198 -4.84 -11.76 -0.97
C ARG A 198 -5.82 -12.34 0.05
N ASP A 199 -5.48 -13.46 0.67
CA ASP A 199 -6.36 -14.14 1.63
C ASP A 199 -6.50 -13.34 2.92
N ALA A 200 -5.46 -12.61 3.35
CA ALA A 200 -5.56 -11.66 4.46
C ALA A 200 -6.53 -10.50 4.18
N LEU A 201 -6.48 -9.91 2.98
CA LEU A 201 -7.44 -8.88 2.56
C LEU A 201 -8.88 -9.41 2.59
N LEU A 202 -9.11 -10.60 2.04
CA LEU A 202 -10.42 -11.25 2.07
C LEU A 202 -10.88 -11.59 3.49
N GLY A 203 -9.97 -12.08 4.35
CA GLY A 203 -10.28 -12.45 5.73
C GLY A 203 -10.66 -11.25 6.61
N THR A 204 -10.08 -10.07 6.34
CA THR A 204 -10.46 -8.83 7.04
C THR A 204 -11.75 -8.20 6.51
N ASN A 205 -12.18 -8.58 5.32
CA ASN A 205 -13.34 -8.04 4.61
C ASN A 205 -13.29 -6.50 4.46
N PHE A 206 -12.09 -5.93 4.35
CA PHE A 206 -11.92 -4.53 4.01
C PHE A 206 -12.00 -4.36 2.49
N PRO A 207 -12.86 -3.47 1.96
CA PRO A 207 -12.84 -3.14 0.54
C PRO A 207 -11.48 -2.52 0.19
N PHE A 208 -10.93 -2.90 -0.95
CA PHE A 208 -9.60 -2.44 -1.34
C PHE A 208 -9.49 -2.02 -2.81
N VAL A 209 -8.63 -1.03 -3.05
CA VAL A 209 -8.23 -0.57 -4.37
C VAL A 209 -6.76 -0.95 -4.59
N GLU A 210 -6.49 -1.66 -5.69
CA GLU A 210 -5.14 -2.00 -6.11
C GLU A 210 -4.55 -0.84 -6.93
N VAL A 211 -3.30 -0.46 -6.65
CA VAL A 211 -2.60 0.65 -7.32
C VAL A 211 -1.25 0.18 -7.84
N HIS A 212 -0.94 0.54 -9.09
CA HIS A 212 0.36 0.35 -9.72
C HIS A 212 0.86 1.65 -10.32
N ILE A 213 2.06 2.10 -9.92
CA ILE A 213 2.71 3.30 -10.46
C ILE A 213 2.96 3.13 -11.97
N SER A 214 3.57 2.02 -12.38
CA SER A 214 3.85 1.70 -13.78
C SER A 214 2.68 0.97 -14.43
N ASN A 215 2.57 1.04 -15.76
CA ASN A 215 1.63 0.19 -16.50
C ASN A 215 2.14 -1.25 -16.55
N VAL A 216 1.60 -2.13 -15.70
CA VAL A 216 2.04 -3.54 -15.62
C VAL A 216 1.72 -4.35 -16.88
N HIS A 217 0.67 -3.98 -17.63
CA HIS A 217 0.29 -4.65 -18.87
C HIS A 217 1.20 -4.32 -20.06
N ALA A 218 1.97 -3.22 -19.97
CA ALA A 218 2.99 -2.85 -20.95
C ALA A 218 4.36 -3.49 -20.66
N ARG A 219 4.45 -4.30 -19.61
CA ARG A 219 5.70 -4.94 -19.15
C ARG A 219 5.74 -6.42 -19.51
N GLU A 220 6.63 -7.17 -18.87
CA GLU A 220 6.82 -8.60 -19.11
C GLU A 220 5.51 -9.39 -18.89
N PRO A 221 5.23 -10.44 -19.68
CA PRO A 221 3.96 -11.18 -19.60
C PRO A 221 3.58 -11.68 -18.21
N TRP A 222 4.58 -12.05 -17.39
CA TRP A 222 4.33 -12.52 -16.02
C TRP A 222 3.78 -11.42 -15.09
N ARG A 223 3.88 -10.14 -15.46
CA ARG A 223 3.29 -9.02 -14.71
C ARG A 223 1.85 -8.72 -15.08
N HIS A 224 1.32 -9.39 -16.11
CA HIS A 224 -0.04 -9.11 -16.58
C HIS A 224 -1.09 -9.75 -15.67
N HIS A 225 -0.72 -10.76 -14.90
CA HIS A 225 -1.59 -11.43 -13.94
C HIS A 225 -1.44 -10.84 -12.53
N SER A 226 -2.56 -10.57 -11.87
CA SER A 226 -2.64 -10.14 -10.48
C SER A 226 -3.51 -11.10 -9.69
N TYR A 227 -3.05 -11.49 -8.50
CA TYR A 227 -3.86 -12.23 -7.52
C TYR A 227 -4.88 -11.36 -6.78
N PHE A 228 -4.85 -10.04 -7.00
CA PHE A 228 -5.65 -9.06 -6.27
C PHE A 228 -6.78 -8.48 -7.13
N SER A 229 -6.53 -8.31 -8.43
CA SER A 229 -7.43 -7.57 -9.32
C SER A 229 -8.83 -8.18 -9.44
N ASP A 230 -8.99 -9.48 -9.24
CA ASP A 230 -10.31 -10.15 -9.28
C ASP A 230 -11.18 -9.86 -8.04
N LYS A 231 -10.58 -9.37 -6.95
CA LYS A 231 -11.23 -9.06 -5.68
C LYS A 231 -11.21 -7.58 -5.31
N ALA A 232 -10.38 -6.79 -5.99
CA ALA A 232 -10.32 -5.35 -5.78
C ALA A 232 -11.62 -4.68 -6.23
N VAL A 233 -12.07 -3.66 -5.48
CA VAL A 233 -13.18 -2.79 -5.90
C VAL A 233 -12.80 -1.99 -7.15
N GLY A 234 -11.52 -1.64 -7.27
CA GLY A 234 -10.95 -1.00 -8.44
C GLY A 234 -9.46 -1.26 -8.55
N VAL A 235 -8.94 -1.15 -9.77
CA VAL A 235 -7.51 -1.28 -10.06
C VAL A 235 -7.06 -0.03 -10.83
N VAL A 236 -6.08 0.68 -10.29
CA VAL A 236 -5.47 1.87 -10.91
C VAL A 236 -4.07 1.51 -11.38
N VAL A 237 -3.82 1.59 -12.68
CA VAL A 237 -2.55 1.14 -13.28
C VAL A 237 -1.98 2.21 -14.19
N GLY A 238 -0.68 2.49 -14.04
CA GLY A 238 0.07 3.31 -14.99
C GLY A 238 -0.15 4.82 -14.89
N LEU A 239 -0.90 5.30 -13.89
CA LEU A 239 -1.09 6.73 -13.64
C LEU A 239 0.05 7.35 -12.79
N GLY A 240 1.18 6.66 -12.67
CA GLY A 240 2.28 7.10 -11.83
C GLY A 240 1.87 7.27 -10.37
N VAL A 241 2.46 8.25 -9.69
CA VAL A 241 2.15 8.56 -8.29
C VAL A 241 0.75 9.17 -8.12
N PHE A 242 0.14 9.70 -9.18
CA PHE A 242 -1.23 10.21 -9.14
C PHE A 242 -2.25 9.10 -8.88
N GLY A 243 -1.93 7.85 -9.20
CA GLY A 243 -2.82 6.71 -8.93
C GLY A 243 -3.22 6.57 -7.46
N TYR A 244 -2.36 6.95 -6.51
CA TYR A 244 -2.68 6.99 -5.09
C TYR A 244 -3.77 7.99 -4.74
N GLN A 245 -3.73 9.17 -5.37
CA GLN A 245 -4.70 10.24 -5.18
C GLN A 245 -6.05 9.88 -5.82
N ALA A 246 -6.01 9.27 -7.01
CA ALA A 246 -7.21 8.77 -7.67
C ALA A 246 -7.91 7.68 -6.83
N ALA A 247 -7.16 6.71 -6.31
CA ALA A 247 -7.69 5.67 -5.42
C ALA A 247 -8.29 6.25 -4.13
N LEU A 248 -7.60 7.21 -3.50
CA LEU A 248 -8.09 7.90 -2.31
C LEU A 248 -9.42 8.62 -2.59
N GLN A 249 -9.47 9.43 -3.64
CA GLN A 249 -10.67 10.18 -4.02
C GLN A 249 -11.84 9.23 -4.31
N PHE A 250 -11.58 8.12 -5.01
CA PHE A 250 -12.57 7.09 -5.28
C PHE A 250 -13.15 6.48 -3.99
N CYS A 251 -12.30 6.07 -3.03
CA CYS A 251 -12.76 5.53 -1.75
C CYS A 251 -13.63 6.53 -0.97
N VAL A 252 -13.24 7.82 -0.95
CA VAL A 252 -14.03 8.85 -0.26
C VAL A 252 -15.38 9.05 -0.93
N GLN A 253 -15.40 9.17 -2.26
CA GLN A 253 -16.63 9.34 -3.03
C GLN A 253 -17.61 8.18 -2.77
N LYS A 254 -17.11 6.93 -2.78
CA LYS A 254 -17.93 5.75 -2.50
C LYS A 254 -18.55 5.76 -1.10
N TRP A 255 -17.80 6.17 -0.09
CA TRP A 255 -18.36 6.31 1.27
C TRP A 255 -19.39 7.43 1.41
N ASP A 256 -19.26 8.50 0.62
CA ASP A 256 -20.25 9.57 0.60
C ASP A 256 -21.55 9.10 -0.09
N GLU A 257 -21.45 8.37 -1.20
CA GLU A 257 -22.60 7.75 -1.90
C GLU A 257 -23.37 6.75 -1.00
N GLU A 258 -22.67 5.91 -0.24
CA GLU A 258 -23.28 5.00 0.75
C GLU A 258 -24.09 5.72 1.84
N GLY A 259 -23.68 6.93 2.21
CA GLY A 259 -24.37 7.74 3.22
C GLY A 259 -25.71 8.28 2.74
N GLU A 260 -25.90 8.35 1.42
CA GLU A 260 -27.10 8.88 0.74
C GLU A 260 -27.99 7.78 0.14
N GLY A 261 -27.67 6.51 0.38
CA GLY A 261 -28.45 5.34 -0.10
C GLY A 261 -27.91 4.69 -1.38
N GLY A 262 -26.65 4.93 -1.74
CA GLY A 262 -25.96 4.29 -2.86
C GLY A 262 -25.38 2.90 -2.55
N ASP A 263 -25.11 2.14 -3.61
CA ASP A 263 -24.50 0.80 -3.55
C ASP A 263 -23.10 0.86 -2.89
N GLY A 264 -22.92 0.12 -1.80
CA GLY A 264 -21.70 0.16 -0.99
C GLY A 264 -20.44 -0.40 -1.64
N LEU A 265 -19.30 -0.14 -0.98
CA LEU A 265 -17.97 -0.68 -1.28
C LEU A 265 -17.88 -2.20 -1.14
#